data_AF-A0A1M5YU55-F1
#
_entry.id   AF-A0A1M5YU55-F1
#
_cell.length_a   1.000
_cell.length_b   1.000
_cell.length_c   1.000
_cell.angle_alpha   90.00
_cell.angle_beta   90.00
_cell.angle_gamma   90.00
#
_symmetry.space_group_name_H-M   'P 1'
#
loop_
_entity.id
_entity.type
_entity.pdbx_description
1 polymer ?
#
loop_
_entity_poly.entity_id
_entity_poly.type
_entity_poly.pdbx_seq_one_letter_code
_entity_poly.pdbx_strand_id
1 'polypeptide(L)'
;MKKYLLMLMIFIMVFTFTGCKSSTSRDNSIETSKDYIQYENDTYNFSLQLPKSWEGKYYIEEVNNELYFYHKNDLDDGRKIELFTLHISNTKEEWEELQKQYEDICLIDKIYEDEQGIISITYPTDVPYGDDEKEYCEEYNKMEDDISNIQKSIDRIK
;
A
#
# COMPACT_ATOMS: atom_id res chain seq x y z
N MET A 1 11.98 -49.15 -62.76
CA MET A 1 11.03 -50.12 -62.14
C MET A 1 11.88 -50.99 -61.21
N LYS A 2 11.78 -51.05 -59.88
CA LYS A 2 10.80 -50.77 -58.82
C LYS A 2 11.62 -50.24 -57.61
N LYS A 3 11.30 -49.10 -56.95
CA LYS A 3 10.29 -48.94 -55.88
C LYS A 3 10.60 -49.90 -54.71
N TYR A 4 10.95 -49.54 -53.46
CA TYR A 4 11.11 -48.32 -52.64
C TYR A 4 12.12 -48.72 -51.53
N LEU A 5 13.09 -47.92 -51.06
CA LEU A 5 12.97 -46.77 -50.14
C LEU A 5 12.09 -47.14 -48.92
N LEU A 6 12.47 -47.07 -47.65
CA LEU A 6 13.42 -46.25 -46.91
C LEU A 6 13.51 -46.90 -45.49
N MET A 7 14.71 -46.86 -44.89
CA MET A 7 15.01 -46.54 -43.46
C MET A 7 14.19 -47.12 -42.30
N LEU A 8 14.73 -47.34 -41.11
CA LEU A 8 16.08 -47.39 -40.52
C LEU A 8 15.82 -47.70 -39.03
N MET A 9 16.71 -48.47 -38.40
CA MET A 9 17.01 -48.49 -36.96
C MET A 9 15.90 -48.94 -35.97
N ILE A 10 15.90 -50.15 -35.38
CA ILE A 10 16.92 -50.86 -34.56
C ILE A 10 17.40 -49.92 -33.44
N PHE A 11 17.31 -50.17 -32.12
CA PHE A 11 16.95 -51.31 -31.27
C PHE A 11 16.82 -50.72 -29.84
N ILE A 12 15.85 -51.19 -29.07
CA ILE A 12 15.96 -51.69 -27.67
C ILE A 12 16.93 -51.00 -26.70
N MET A 13 16.42 -50.57 -25.53
CA MET A 13 16.75 -51.09 -24.17
C MET A 13 16.30 -50.06 -23.08
N VAL A 14 15.19 -50.28 -22.36
CA VAL A 14 15.03 -50.76 -20.95
C VAL A 14 15.74 -49.92 -19.87
N PHE A 15 15.09 -49.82 -18.68
CA PHE A 15 15.51 -49.26 -17.37
C PHE A 15 15.13 -47.78 -17.15
N THR A 16 14.55 -47.28 -16.05
CA THR A 16 14.08 -47.81 -14.75
C THR A 16 13.25 -46.75 -14.03
N PHE A 17 12.46 -47.17 -13.04
CA PHE A 17 11.90 -46.36 -11.95
C PHE A 17 12.82 -45.23 -11.46
N THR A 18 12.26 -44.04 -11.19
CA THR A 18 12.42 -43.29 -9.93
C THR A 18 11.45 -42.11 -9.94
N GLY A 19 10.62 -42.02 -8.90
CA GLY A 19 9.65 -40.94 -8.72
C GLY A 19 10.31 -39.60 -8.42
N CYS A 20 9.70 -38.53 -8.94
CA CYS A 20 9.94 -37.18 -8.44
C CYS A 20 8.81 -36.81 -7.48
N LYS A 21 9.25 -36.50 -6.26
CA LYS A 21 8.52 -35.91 -5.15
C LYS A 21 7.71 -34.71 -5.65
N SER A 22 6.43 -34.65 -5.30
CA SER A 22 5.64 -33.43 -5.34
C SER A 22 6.32 -32.41 -4.43
N SER A 23 7.09 -31.51 -5.04
CA SER A 23 7.49 -30.26 -4.42
C SER A 23 6.21 -29.47 -4.22
N THR A 24 5.79 -29.34 -2.97
CA THR A 24 4.92 -28.24 -2.56
C THR A 24 5.72 -26.96 -2.79
N SER A 25 5.66 -26.45 -4.01
CA SER A 25 5.91 -25.03 -4.24
C SER A 25 4.85 -24.30 -3.43
N ARG A 26 5.28 -23.65 -2.35
CA ARG A 26 4.53 -22.56 -1.74
C ARG A 26 4.46 -21.51 -2.84
N ASP A 27 3.35 -21.54 -3.58
CA ASP A 27 2.98 -20.45 -4.46
C ASP A 27 2.77 -19.25 -3.54
N ASN A 28 3.80 -18.43 -3.42
CA ASN A 28 3.72 -17.11 -2.81
C ASN A 28 3.16 -16.16 -3.87
N SER A 29 2.09 -16.60 -4.55
CA SER A 29 1.27 -15.74 -5.38
C SER A 29 0.63 -14.76 -4.42
N ILE A 30 1.23 -13.57 -4.33
CA ILE A 30 0.47 -12.36 -4.02
C ILE A 30 -0.67 -12.40 -5.01
N GLU A 31 -1.86 -12.81 -4.56
CA GLU A 31 -3.07 -12.63 -5.31
C GLU A 31 -3.11 -11.15 -5.65
N THR A 32 -2.90 -10.83 -6.92
CA THR A 32 -3.21 -9.53 -7.49
C THR A 32 -4.74 -9.45 -7.55
N SER A 33 -5.37 -9.42 -6.38
CA SER A 33 -6.77 -9.09 -6.25
C SER A 33 -6.89 -7.60 -6.61
N LYS A 34 -7.75 -7.30 -7.58
CA LYS A 34 -8.11 -5.93 -8.01
C LYS A 34 -8.95 -5.21 -6.94
N ASP A 35 -8.54 -5.25 -5.69
CA ASP A 35 -9.32 -4.71 -4.56
C ASP A 35 -8.71 -3.43 -3.97
N TYR A 36 -7.86 -2.77 -4.75
CA TYR A 36 -7.24 -1.51 -4.38
C TYR A 36 -7.28 -0.50 -5.55
N ILE A 37 -7.20 0.77 -5.16
CA ILE A 37 -6.98 1.95 -5.99
C ILE A 37 -5.50 2.29 -5.84
N GLN A 38 -4.78 2.34 -6.96
CA GLN A 38 -3.40 2.81 -6.97
C GLN A 38 -3.42 4.35 -6.85
N TYR A 39 -2.74 4.89 -5.84
CA TYR A 39 -2.44 6.31 -5.72
C TYR A 39 -0.97 6.53 -6.04
N GLU A 40 -0.69 7.53 -6.85
CA GLU A 40 0.66 7.96 -7.23
C GLU A 40 0.81 9.42 -6.85
N ASN A 41 1.91 9.74 -6.16
CA ASN A 41 2.32 11.10 -5.89
C ASN A 41 3.56 11.42 -6.72
N ASP A 42 3.36 12.17 -7.79
CA ASP A 42 4.43 12.57 -8.71
C ASP A 42 5.40 13.59 -8.07
N THR A 43 4.94 14.40 -7.10
CA THR A 43 5.77 15.40 -6.42
C THR A 43 6.92 14.75 -5.64
N TYR A 44 6.63 13.67 -4.92
CA TYR A 44 7.57 12.98 -4.04
C TYR A 44 7.91 11.57 -4.53
N ASN A 45 7.52 11.22 -5.75
CA ASN A 45 7.89 9.99 -6.45
C ASN A 45 7.60 8.69 -5.66
N PHE A 46 6.43 8.61 -5.04
CA PHE A 46 5.98 7.40 -4.35
C PHE A 46 4.56 7.03 -4.74
N SER A 47 4.19 5.81 -4.43
CA SER A 47 2.85 5.28 -4.63
C SER A 47 2.40 4.50 -3.41
N LEU A 48 1.08 4.35 -3.26
CA LEU A 48 0.46 3.48 -2.26
C LEU A 48 -0.84 2.90 -2.80
N GLN A 49 -1.34 1.89 -2.12
CA GLN A 49 -2.58 1.20 -2.43
C GLN A 49 -3.64 1.57 -1.41
N LEU A 50 -4.70 2.23 -1.88
CA LEU A 50 -5.89 2.50 -1.08
C LEU A 50 -6.91 1.37 -1.31
N PRO A 51 -7.61 0.89 -0.28
CA PRO A 51 -8.69 -0.07 -0.47
C PRO A 51 -9.74 0.47 -1.44
N LYS A 52 -10.32 -0.40 -2.28
CA LYS A 52 -11.39 0.02 -3.19
C LYS A 52 -12.63 0.55 -2.46
N SER A 53 -12.85 0.12 -1.22
CA SER A 53 -13.91 0.63 -0.34
C SER A 53 -13.83 2.14 -0.10
N TRP A 54 -12.67 2.77 -0.30
CA TRP A 54 -12.46 4.21 -0.15
C TRP A 54 -12.93 5.03 -1.36
N GLU A 55 -13.30 4.39 -2.49
CA GLU A 55 -13.72 5.11 -3.70
C GLU A 55 -14.84 6.13 -3.43
N GLY A 56 -14.54 7.42 -3.62
CA GLY A 56 -15.47 8.53 -3.41
C GLY A 56 -15.65 8.98 -1.95
N LYS A 57 -14.92 8.39 -1.00
CA LYS A 57 -15.05 8.63 0.45
C LYS A 57 -13.89 9.38 1.08
N TYR A 58 -12.87 9.73 0.30
CA TYR A 58 -11.74 10.49 0.78
C TYR A 58 -11.37 11.60 -0.21
N TYR A 59 -10.58 12.53 0.28
CA TYR A 59 -9.82 13.46 -0.55
C TYR A 59 -8.46 13.69 0.07
N ILE A 60 -7.51 14.14 -0.74
CA ILE A 60 -6.13 14.41 -0.31
C ILE A 60 -5.84 15.89 -0.54
N GLU A 61 -5.20 16.52 0.43
CA GLU A 61 -4.61 17.85 0.27
C GLU A 61 -3.09 17.77 0.46
N GLU A 62 -2.33 18.35 -0.47
CA GLU A 62 -0.89 18.45 -0.40
C GLU A 62 -0.51 19.88 -0.03
N VAL A 63 0.19 20.05 1.10
CA VAL A 63 0.62 21.35 1.62
C VAL A 63 2.05 21.22 2.13
N ASN A 64 2.97 22.03 1.61
CA ASN A 64 4.40 21.97 1.94
C ASN A 64 5.02 20.60 1.66
N ASN A 65 5.41 19.85 2.69
CA ASN A 65 5.97 18.48 2.62
C ASN A 65 5.03 17.47 3.29
N GLU A 66 3.73 17.78 3.32
CA GLU A 66 2.72 17.01 4.02
C GLU A 66 1.58 16.66 3.06
N LEU A 67 1.06 15.44 3.20
CA LEU A 67 -0.13 14.98 2.51
C LEU A 67 -1.17 14.58 3.54
N TYR A 68 -2.26 15.33 3.56
CA TYR A 68 -3.37 15.11 4.47
C TYR A 68 -4.42 14.24 3.77
N PHE A 69 -4.73 13.09 4.36
CA PHE A 69 -5.82 12.23 3.91
C PHE A 69 -7.04 12.53 4.78
N TYR A 70 -8.11 12.98 4.15
CA TYR A 70 -9.34 13.35 4.83
C TYR A 70 -10.49 12.41 4.48
N HIS A 71 -11.30 12.06 5.46
CA HIS A 71 -12.59 11.42 5.27
C HIS A 71 -13.59 12.44 4.75
N LYS A 72 -14.24 12.10 3.63
CA LYS A 72 -15.26 12.94 3.02
C LYS A 72 -16.60 12.70 3.73
N ASN A 73 -17.20 13.79 4.21
CA ASN A 73 -18.55 13.81 4.74
C ASN A 73 -19.31 15.01 4.15
N ASP A 74 -20.63 14.98 4.26
CA ASP A 74 -21.51 16.05 3.78
C ASP A 74 -22.08 16.91 4.94
N LEU A 75 -21.35 16.99 6.07
CA LEU A 75 -21.75 17.83 7.21
C LEU A 75 -21.47 19.31 6.89
N ASP A 76 -22.46 20.16 7.13
CA ASP A 76 -22.37 21.62 6.87
C ASP A 76 -21.80 22.36 8.10
N ASP A 77 -20.61 21.95 8.54
CA ASP A 77 -19.91 22.57 9.68
C ASP A 77 -18.48 23.01 9.34
N GLY A 78 -18.01 22.73 8.12
CA GLY A 78 -16.70 23.12 7.62
C GLY A 78 -15.52 22.37 8.24
N ARG A 79 -15.76 21.31 9.04
CA ARG A 79 -14.68 20.47 9.59
C ARG A 79 -14.02 19.65 8.48
N LYS A 80 -12.70 19.55 8.56
CA LYS A 80 -11.92 18.57 7.80
C LYS A 80 -11.60 17.41 8.72
N ILE A 81 -12.10 16.23 8.39
CA ILE A 81 -11.94 15.05 9.23
C ILE A 81 -10.71 14.27 8.75
N GLU A 82 -9.58 14.49 9.41
CA GLU A 82 -8.31 13.85 9.06
C GLU A 82 -8.36 12.36 9.41
N LEU A 83 -7.87 11.51 8.52
CA LEU A 83 -7.61 10.08 8.74
C LEU A 83 -6.17 9.86 9.17
N PHE A 84 -5.23 10.46 8.43
CA PHE A 84 -3.80 10.49 8.72
C PHE A 84 -3.10 11.55 7.88
N THR A 85 -1.88 11.89 8.28
CA THR A 85 -0.98 12.76 7.52
C THR A 85 0.32 12.05 7.22
N LEU A 86 0.74 12.04 5.95
CA LEU A 86 2.09 11.63 5.56
C LEU A 86 3.01 12.84 5.54
N HIS A 87 4.19 12.69 6.14
CA HIS A 87 5.24 13.69 6.18
C HIS A 87 6.43 13.24 5.36
N ILE A 88 6.98 14.13 4.55
CA ILE A 88 8.11 13.86 3.67
C ILE A 88 9.35 14.59 4.20
N SER A 89 10.39 13.84 4.55
CA SER A 89 11.69 14.37 4.93
C SER A 89 12.76 13.88 3.95
N ASN A 90 13.36 14.78 3.18
CA ASN A 90 14.39 14.45 2.17
C ASN A 90 15.75 14.18 2.82
N THR A 91 15.93 14.59 4.09
CA THR A 91 17.16 14.35 4.85
C THR A 91 16.87 13.82 6.24
N LYS A 92 17.91 13.23 6.86
CA LYS A 92 17.86 12.79 8.26
C LYS A 92 17.71 13.97 9.24
N GLU A 93 18.25 15.13 8.91
CA GLU A 93 18.14 16.35 9.72
C GLU A 93 16.69 16.85 9.73
N GLU A 94 16.05 16.93 8.56
CA GLU A 94 14.62 17.27 8.45
C GLU A 94 13.74 16.31 9.27
N TRP A 95 14.05 15.01 9.23
CA TRP A 95 13.35 14.01 10.04
C TRP A 95 13.54 14.24 11.54
N GLU A 96 14.77 14.49 12.00
CA GLU A 96 15.07 14.72 13.42
C GLU A 96 14.42 16.01 13.93
N GLU A 97 14.36 17.06 13.12
CA GLU A 97 13.64 18.30 13.44
C GLU A 97 12.13 18.07 13.55
N LEU A 98 11.56 17.30 12.61
CA LEU A 98 10.14 16.94 12.63
C LEU A 98 9.79 16.12 13.87
N GLN A 99 10.61 15.13 14.23
CA GLN A 99 10.41 14.35 15.47
C GLN A 99 10.36 15.24 16.70
N LYS A 100 11.25 16.23 16.78
CA LYS A 100 11.29 17.19 17.88
C LYS A 100 10.07 18.12 17.89
N GLN A 101 9.56 18.51 16.73
CA GLN A 101 8.34 19.33 16.64
C GLN A 101 7.11 18.59 17.20
N TYR A 102 7.03 17.27 16.97
CA TYR A 102 5.89 16.45 17.36
C TYR A 102 6.05 15.76 18.73
N GLU A 103 7.24 15.78 19.35
CA GLU A 103 7.57 15.04 20.59
C GLU A 103 6.54 15.24 21.72
N ASP A 104 6.00 16.46 21.87
CA ASP A 104 5.01 16.82 22.90
C ASP A 104 3.55 16.83 22.39
N ILE A 105 3.32 16.51 21.12
CA ILE A 105 2.00 16.60 20.46
C ILE A 105 1.43 15.19 20.22
N CYS A 106 2.13 14.39 19.42
CA CYS A 106 1.71 13.02 19.09
C CYS A 106 2.90 12.19 18.60
N LEU A 107 2.69 10.88 18.51
CA LEU A 107 3.70 9.98 17.94
C LEU A 107 3.77 10.19 16.43
N ILE A 108 5.00 10.31 15.93
CA ILE A 108 5.30 10.29 14.51
C ILE A 108 6.12 9.06 14.17
N ASP A 109 5.56 8.19 13.32
CA ASP A 109 6.14 6.91 12.97
C ASP A 109 6.80 6.98 11.60
N LYS A 110 8.06 6.56 11.52
CA LYS A 110 8.72 6.34 10.22
C LYS A 110 8.20 5.06 9.59
N ILE A 111 7.62 5.16 8.39
CA ILE A 111 7.01 4.02 7.69
C ILE A 111 7.75 3.60 6.42
N TYR A 112 8.59 4.48 5.85
CA TYR A 112 9.45 4.16 4.71
C TYR A 112 10.75 4.97 4.77
N GLU A 113 11.85 4.37 4.31
CA GLU A 113 13.15 5.05 4.19
C GLU A 113 13.94 4.47 3.01
N ASP A 114 14.45 5.35 2.16
CA ASP A 114 15.33 5.01 1.05
C ASP A 114 16.35 6.12 0.78
N GLU A 115 17.02 6.07 -0.38
CA GLU A 115 18.00 7.08 -0.78
C GLU A 115 17.37 8.46 -1.07
N GLN A 116 16.06 8.53 -1.31
CA GLN A 116 15.32 9.77 -1.57
C GLN A 116 14.81 10.44 -0.29
N GLY A 117 14.80 9.72 0.83
CA GLY A 117 14.43 10.27 2.13
C GLY A 117 13.56 9.34 2.96
N ILE A 118 12.79 9.95 3.85
CA ILE A 118 11.94 9.30 4.84
C ILE A 118 10.50 9.73 4.60
N ILE A 119 9.59 8.75 4.63
CA ILE A 119 8.14 9.00 4.73
C ILE A 119 7.72 8.55 6.13
N SER A 120 7.10 9.46 6.86
CA SER A 120 6.55 9.22 8.19
C SER A 120 5.07 9.56 8.25
N ILE A 121 4.40 9.13 9.32
CA ILE A 121 2.96 9.29 9.48
C ILE A 121 2.59 9.76 10.88
N THR A 122 1.57 10.61 10.94
CA THR A 122 0.84 10.97 12.17
C THR A 122 -0.64 10.69 12.01
N TYR A 123 -1.33 10.54 13.14
CA TYR A 123 -2.78 10.34 13.21
C TYR A 123 -3.43 11.51 13.94
N PRO A 124 -4.72 11.79 13.68
CA PRO A 124 -5.47 12.77 14.45
C PRO A 124 -5.50 12.40 15.94
N THR A 125 -5.47 13.42 16.80
CA THR A 125 -5.58 13.25 18.26
C THR A 125 -6.98 13.51 18.79
N ASP A 126 -7.84 14.13 17.97
CA ASP A 126 -9.19 14.52 18.34
C ASP A 126 -10.23 13.45 17.94
N VAL A 127 -11.42 13.56 18.54
CA VAL A 127 -12.56 12.71 18.15
C VAL A 127 -13.16 13.28 16.85
N PRO A 128 -13.22 12.50 15.76
CA PRO A 128 -13.62 13.01 14.44
C PRO A 128 -15.11 13.35 14.35
N TYR A 129 -15.97 12.58 15.02
CA TYR A 129 -17.43 12.68 14.90
C TYR A 129 -18.12 12.68 16.27
N GLY A 130 -19.24 13.40 16.36
CA GLY A 130 -20.13 13.40 17.52
C GLY A 130 -20.99 12.13 17.62
N ASP A 131 -21.65 11.97 18.77
CA ASP A 131 -22.48 10.78 19.05
C ASP A 131 -23.70 10.62 18.11
N ASP A 132 -24.17 11.72 17.52
CA ASP A 132 -25.29 11.76 16.58
C ASP A 132 -24.86 11.52 15.11
N GLU A 133 -23.56 11.44 14.83
CA GLU A 133 -22.96 11.27 13.50
C GLU A 133 -22.55 9.81 13.24
N LYS A 134 -23.37 8.87 13.71
CA LYS A 134 -23.02 7.44 13.80
C LYS A 134 -22.59 6.82 12.47
N GLU A 135 -23.24 7.16 11.37
CA GLU A 135 -22.92 6.61 10.04
C GLU A 135 -21.50 7.00 9.60
N TYR A 136 -21.13 8.26 9.79
CA TYR A 136 -19.78 8.73 9.48
C TYR A 136 -18.73 8.16 10.41
N CYS A 137 -19.04 8.03 11.70
CA CYS A 137 -18.17 7.37 12.67
C CYS A 137 -17.91 5.90 12.29
N GLU A 138 -18.95 5.14 11.92
CA GLU A 138 -18.81 3.75 11.46
C GLU A 138 -18.00 3.63 10.16
N GLU A 139 -18.12 4.59 9.25
CA GLU A 139 -17.34 4.62 8.02
C GLU A 139 -15.88 4.97 8.28
N TYR A 140 -15.64 6.02 9.08
CA TYR A 140 -14.32 6.46 9.51
C TYR A 140 -13.55 5.33 10.17
N ASN A 141 -14.15 4.63 11.13
CA ASN A 141 -13.47 3.54 11.85
C ASN A 141 -13.05 2.41 10.91
N LYS A 142 -13.86 2.10 9.88
CA LYS A 142 -13.49 1.10 8.86
C LYS A 142 -12.31 1.58 8.02
N MET A 143 -12.27 2.87 7.69
CA MET A 143 -11.14 3.46 6.98
C MET A 143 -9.90 3.44 7.87
N GLU A 144 -10.02 3.78 9.14
CA GLU A 144 -8.92 3.73 10.12
C GLU A 144 -8.30 2.32 10.22
N ASP A 145 -9.14 1.28 10.26
CA ASP A 145 -8.70 -0.13 10.27
C ASP A 145 -7.83 -0.49 9.05
N ASP A 146 -8.05 0.17 7.91
CA ASP A 146 -7.31 -0.07 6.67
C ASP A 146 -5.91 0.60 6.65
N ILE A 147 -5.68 1.64 7.45
CA ILE A 147 -4.48 2.50 7.37
C ILE A 147 -3.18 1.68 7.51
N SER A 148 -3.18 0.69 8.41
CA SER A 148 -1.99 -0.15 8.62
C SER A 148 -1.58 -0.97 7.39
N ASN A 149 -2.51 -1.28 6.48
CA ASN A 149 -2.22 -1.96 5.22
C ASN A 149 -1.80 -0.96 4.14
N ILE A 150 -2.42 0.23 4.13
CA ILE A 150 -2.01 1.33 3.24
C ILE A 150 -0.52 1.66 3.47
N GLN A 151 -0.09 1.82 4.72
CA GLN A 151 1.31 2.09 5.07
C GLN A 151 2.29 1.07 4.49
N LYS A 152 1.95 -0.22 4.57
CA LYS A 152 2.80 -1.32 4.08
C LYS A 152 2.89 -1.37 2.55
N SER A 153 1.99 -0.69 1.85
CA SER A 153 1.95 -0.64 0.39
C SER A 153 2.78 0.50 -0.21
N ILE A 154 3.35 1.37 0.62
CA ILE A 154 4.18 2.48 0.16
C ILE A 154 5.42 1.94 -0.55
N ASP A 155 5.64 2.41 -1.77
CA ASP A 155 6.84 2.14 -2.55
C ASP A 155 7.19 3.31 -3.46
N ARG A 156 8.44 3.40 -3.91
CA ARG A 156 8.86 4.42 -4.89
C ARG A 156 8.38 4.08 -6.29
N ILE A 157 8.03 5.12 -7.03
CA ILE A 157 7.80 5.01 -8.47
C ILE A 157 9.18 4.94 -9.15
N LYS A 158 9.36 3.96 -10.05
CA LYS A 158 10.63 3.67 -10.73
C LYS A 158 10.74 4.35 -12.08
#